data_AF-A0A0M9EJ65-F1
#
_entry.id   AF-A0A0M9EJ65-F1
#
_cell.length_a   1.000
_cell.length_b   1.000
_cell.length_c   1.000
_cell.angle_alpha   90.00
_cell.angle_beta   90.00
_cell.angle_gamma   90.00
#
_symmetry.space_group_name_H-M   'P 1'
#
loop_
_entity.id
_entity.type
_entity.pdbx_description
1 polymer ?
#
loop_
_entity_poly.entity_id
_entity_poly.type
_entity_poly.pdbx_seq_one_letter_code
_entity_poly.pdbx_strand_id
1 'polypeptide(L)'
;MLNGGNLFAIGDGTADNWELLQFQYADVLEENRYLLNKRLRGQLGSEVTTNHVWPAGSWIVGISDAVTQLDLTAALRNVARHYRIGPAGRGLSDPTFTHSVQSFSGVGLRPYAPVHLRSLSEIGGGMTLDRVRRTRLDGDGWEAANPPIGEDNETYLVRVRSGVQILRETEVGQPVWTYAAGEMAVDGVSAGDVVDVAQISARFGPGKAATFDPGF
;
A
#
# COMPACT_ATOMS: atom_id res chain seq x y z
N MET A 1 24.18 5.64 -5.19
CA MET A 1 22.99 5.14 -5.91
C MET A 1 22.38 4.07 -5.03
N LEU A 2 21.07 4.13 -4.75
CA LEU A 2 20.37 3.14 -3.91
C LEU A 2 19.93 1.98 -4.81
N ASN A 3 20.85 1.10 -5.22
CA ASN A 3 20.62 0.04 -6.21
C ASN A 3 20.07 -1.24 -5.57
N GLY A 4 19.00 -1.13 -4.79
CA GLY A 4 18.39 -2.29 -4.10
C GLY A 4 19.19 -2.87 -2.91
N GLY A 5 20.42 -2.41 -2.66
CA GLY A 5 21.16 -2.74 -1.44
C GLY A 5 20.48 -2.19 -0.18
N ASN A 6 20.89 -2.64 1.01
CA ASN A 6 20.46 -2.07 2.30
C ASN A 6 18.94 -1.84 2.44
N LEU A 7 18.12 -2.76 1.95
CA LEU A 7 16.67 -2.74 2.12
C LEU A 7 16.32 -3.16 3.55
N PHE A 8 15.48 -2.38 4.22
CA PHE A 8 14.99 -2.68 5.56
C PHE A 8 13.47 -2.60 5.61
N ALA A 9 12.86 -3.48 6.39
CA ALA A 9 11.48 -3.36 6.82
C ALA A 9 11.44 -2.72 8.22
N ILE A 10 10.59 -1.72 8.41
CA ILE A 10 10.27 -1.14 9.72
C ILE A 10 8.80 -1.40 10.04
N GLY A 11 8.49 -1.79 11.27
CA GLY A 11 7.13 -2.19 11.64
C GLY A 11 6.93 -2.36 13.14
N ASP A 12 5.68 -2.58 13.55
CA ASP A 12 5.30 -2.84 14.94
C ASP A 12 5.36 -4.33 15.34
N GLY A 13 5.75 -5.20 14.40
CA GLY A 13 5.81 -6.65 14.59
C GLY A 13 4.52 -7.39 14.27
N THR A 14 3.44 -6.70 13.88
CA THR A 14 2.22 -7.33 13.37
C THR A 14 2.40 -7.82 11.93
N ALA A 15 1.49 -8.67 11.46
CA ALA A 15 1.61 -9.33 10.15
C ALA A 15 1.68 -8.37 8.96
N ASP A 16 0.88 -7.29 8.97
CA ASP A 16 0.61 -6.49 7.77
C ASP A 16 1.05 -5.02 7.90
N ASN A 17 1.62 -4.60 9.04
CA ASN A 17 2.03 -3.22 9.30
C ASN A 17 3.55 -3.04 9.17
N TRP A 18 4.04 -3.14 7.93
CA TRP A 18 5.45 -2.97 7.59
C TRP A 18 5.64 -1.96 6.48
N GLU A 19 6.67 -1.13 6.62
CA GLU A 19 7.17 -0.23 5.58
C GLU A 19 8.57 -0.67 5.15
N LEU A 20 8.78 -0.76 3.84
CA LEU A 20 10.08 -0.95 3.24
C LEU A 20 10.77 0.39 2.99
N LEU A 21 12.02 0.50 3.44
CA LEU A 21 12.87 1.66 3.21
C LEU A 21 14.32 1.29 2.88
N GLN A 22 15.00 2.24 2.27
CA GLN A 22 16.45 2.29 2.14
C GLN A 22 16.95 3.64 2.65
N PHE A 23 18.26 3.79 2.82
CA PHE A 23 18.89 5.03 3.23
C PHE A 23 20.24 5.20 2.53
N GLN A 24 20.69 6.43 2.39
CA GLN A 24 22.00 6.70 1.77
C GLN A 24 23.14 6.68 2.78
N TYR A 25 22.90 7.15 4.01
CA TYR A 25 23.92 7.26 5.03
C TYR A 25 23.43 6.65 6.35
N ALA A 26 24.35 5.99 7.06
CA ALA A 26 24.17 5.51 8.43
C ALA A 26 25.34 6.05 9.26
N ASP A 27 25.11 7.15 9.96
CA ASP A 27 26.12 7.76 10.81
C ASP A 27 26.12 7.06 12.17
N VAL A 28 27.28 6.56 12.61
CA VAL A 28 27.44 5.95 13.93
C VAL A 28 27.28 7.04 14.97
N LEU A 29 26.28 6.90 15.85
CA LEU A 29 26.15 7.74 17.02
C LEU A 29 26.90 7.12 18.20
N GLU A 30 26.63 5.83 18.47
CA GLU A 30 27.19 5.04 19.57
C GLU A 30 27.21 3.56 19.16
N GLU A 31 27.72 2.67 20.01
CA GLU A 31 27.68 1.22 19.78
C GLU A 31 26.23 0.75 19.54
N ASN A 32 25.99 0.04 18.44
CA ASN A 32 24.67 -0.42 17.99
C ASN A 32 23.62 0.68 17.78
N ARG A 33 24.03 1.95 17.61
CA ARG A 33 23.12 3.07 17.41
C ARG A 33 23.55 3.95 16.23
N TYR A 34 22.65 4.05 15.26
CA TYR A 34 22.93 4.71 13.98
C TYR A 34 21.84 5.74 13.66
N LEU A 35 22.25 6.86 13.07
CA LEU A 35 21.35 7.83 12.46
C LEU A 35 21.24 7.56 10.95
N LEU A 36 20.03 7.24 10.49
CA LEU A 36 19.76 6.96 9.07
C LEU A 36 19.32 8.25 8.36
N ASN A 37 20.11 8.67 7.37
CA ASN A 37 19.90 9.90 6.61
C ASN A 37 19.56 9.64 5.14
N LYS A 38 18.85 10.60 4.52
CA LYS A 38 18.37 10.53 3.12
C LYS A 38 17.67 9.21 2.82
N ARG A 39 16.55 9.00 3.51
CA ARG A 39 15.75 7.77 3.45
C ARG A 39 14.86 7.75 2.20
N LEU A 40 14.87 6.63 1.48
CA LEU A 40 13.86 6.29 0.48
C LEU A 40 12.83 5.38 1.13
N ARG A 41 11.62 5.90 1.34
CA ARG A 41 10.55 5.32 2.15
C ARG A 41 9.42 4.74 1.29
N GLY A 42 8.61 3.85 1.86
CA GLY A 42 7.38 3.36 1.23
C GLY A 42 7.57 2.53 -0.04
N GLN A 43 8.69 1.81 -0.16
CA GLN A 43 8.98 1.09 -1.39
C GLN A 43 8.02 -0.09 -1.62
N LEU A 44 7.84 -0.47 -2.88
CA LEU A 44 7.03 -1.63 -3.27
C LEU A 44 5.58 -1.60 -2.69
N GLY A 45 4.96 -0.41 -2.66
CA GLY A 45 3.58 -0.24 -2.21
C GLY A 45 3.38 -0.25 -0.69
N SER A 46 4.47 -0.19 0.07
CA SER A 46 4.46 -0.16 1.52
C SER A 46 4.36 1.28 2.08
N GLU A 47 3.94 2.26 1.29
CA GLU A 47 3.96 3.65 1.75
C GLU A 47 3.08 3.80 3.00
N VAL A 48 3.51 4.67 3.90
CA VAL A 48 2.70 5.11 5.04
C VAL A 48 2.19 6.52 4.74
N THR A 49 1.31 7.06 5.59
CA THR A 49 0.88 8.45 5.43
C THR A 49 2.10 9.38 5.53
N THR A 50 2.08 10.52 4.83
CA THR A 50 3.24 11.42 4.70
C THR A 50 3.82 11.85 6.05
N ASN A 51 2.96 12.01 7.07
CA ASN A 51 3.35 12.43 8.42
C ASN A 51 3.56 11.25 9.38
N HIS A 52 3.56 10.01 8.87
CA HIS A 52 3.74 8.84 9.70
C HIS A 52 5.17 8.74 10.22
N VAL A 53 5.27 8.63 11.54
CA VAL A 53 6.51 8.39 12.28
C VAL A 53 6.37 7.07 13.03
N TRP A 54 7.28 6.14 12.75
CA TRP A 54 7.39 4.92 13.52
C TRP A 54 7.85 5.24 14.94
N PRO A 55 7.11 4.83 15.98
CA PRO A 55 7.46 5.13 17.35
C PRO A 55 8.72 4.37 17.79
N ALA A 56 9.36 4.87 18.85
CA ALA A 56 10.41 4.11 19.54
C ALA A 56 9.89 2.73 19.97
N GLY A 57 10.71 1.70 19.80
CA GLY A 57 10.31 0.30 20.00
C GLY A 57 9.85 -0.42 18.73
N SER A 58 9.70 0.27 17.60
CA SER A 58 9.48 -0.37 16.31
C SER A 58 10.65 -1.27 15.91
N TRP A 59 10.34 -2.37 15.25
CA TRP A 59 11.33 -3.30 14.71
C TRP A 59 11.96 -2.72 13.45
N ILE A 60 13.25 -2.98 13.26
CA ILE A 60 13.92 -2.78 11.98
C ILE A 60 14.58 -4.10 11.56
N VAL A 61 14.23 -4.61 10.39
CA VAL A 61 14.65 -5.92 9.90
C VAL A 61 15.34 -5.74 8.56
N GLY A 62 16.60 -6.17 8.47
CA GLY A 62 17.33 -6.19 7.21
C GLY A 62 16.73 -7.23 6.26
N ILE A 63 16.39 -6.82 5.05
CA ILE A 63 15.88 -7.70 4.01
C ILE A 63 17.06 -8.13 3.12
N SER A 64 17.44 -9.40 3.24
CA SER A 64 18.47 -10.03 2.43
C SER A 64 17.95 -11.37 1.87
N ASP A 65 18.82 -12.07 1.15
CA ASP A 65 18.66 -13.45 0.72
C ASP A 65 18.32 -14.46 1.84
N ALA A 66 18.61 -14.14 3.10
CA ALA A 66 18.23 -14.95 4.26
C ALA A 66 16.71 -14.93 4.51
N VAL A 67 15.99 -13.92 4.01
CA VAL A 67 14.54 -13.82 4.10
C VAL A 67 13.93 -14.54 2.90
N THR A 68 13.23 -15.64 3.15
CA THR A 68 12.56 -16.42 2.12
C THR A 68 11.04 -16.23 2.19
N GLN A 69 10.43 -16.09 1.03
CA GLN A 69 8.98 -16.03 0.91
C GLN A 69 8.38 -17.41 1.25
N LEU A 70 7.44 -17.43 2.20
CA LEU A 70 6.65 -18.63 2.43
C LEU A 70 5.75 -18.89 1.22
N ASP A 71 5.76 -20.13 0.73
CA ASP A 71 4.90 -20.58 -0.37
C ASP A 71 3.45 -20.74 0.11
N LEU A 72 2.75 -19.61 0.19
CA LEU A 72 1.36 -19.53 0.60
C LEU A 72 0.48 -19.33 -0.63
N THR A 73 -0.42 -20.29 -0.87
CA THR A 73 -1.44 -20.13 -1.91
C THR A 73 -2.42 -19.00 -1.59
N ALA A 74 -3.05 -18.43 -2.62
CA ALA A 74 -4.06 -17.38 -2.44
C ALA A 74 -5.25 -17.82 -1.55
N ALA A 75 -5.55 -19.11 -1.49
CA ALA A 75 -6.61 -19.67 -0.64
C ALA A 75 -6.31 -19.57 0.87
N LEU A 76 -5.07 -19.28 1.25
CA LEU A 76 -4.65 -19.14 2.66
C LEU A 76 -4.69 -17.69 3.16
N ARG A 77 -5.07 -16.73 2.31
CA ARG A 77 -5.23 -15.34 2.72
C ARG A 77 -6.30 -15.22 3.78
N ASN A 78 -6.03 -14.42 4.81
CA ASN A 78 -6.89 -14.22 5.97
C ASN A 78 -7.26 -15.52 6.73
N VAL A 79 -6.57 -16.63 6.46
CA VAL A 79 -6.75 -17.89 7.20
C VAL A 79 -5.66 -17.98 8.27
N ALA A 80 -6.07 -18.15 9.52
CA ALA A 80 -5.14 -18.34 10.64
C ALA A 80 -4.34 -19.65 10.46
N ARG A 81 -3.03 -19.56 10.64
CA ARG A 81 -2.08 -20.68 10.57
C ARG A 81 -1.20 -20.69 11.81
N HIS A 82 -0.79 -21.89 12.21
CA HIS A 82 0.14 -22.10 13.31
C HIS A 82 1.57 -22.13 12.76
N TYR A 83 2.39 -21.19 13.23
CA TYR A 83 3.81 -21.09 12.90
C TYR A 83 4.64 -21.50 14.11
N ARG A 84 5.58 -22.42 13.89
CA ARG A 84 6.57 -22.81 14.89
C ARG A 84 7.95 -22.42 14.38
N ILE A 85 8.60 -21.51 15.10
CA ILE A 85 9.84 -20.87 14.68
C ILE A 85 10.92 -21.31 15.66
N GLY A 86 11.92 -22.05 15.19
CA GLY A 86 12.97 -22.60 16.03
C GLY A 86 14.07 -23.27 15.20
N PRO A 87 15.11 -23.81 15.87
CA PRO A 87 16.25 -24.42 15.20
C PRO A 87 15.85 -25.66 14.39
N ALA A 88 16.32 -25.77 13.15
CA ALA A 88 15.99 -26.88 12.24
C ALA A 88 16.38 -28.28 12.78
N GLY A 89 17.40 -28.35 13.66
CA GLY A 89 17.89 -29.61 14.23
C GLY A 89 17.11 -30.15 15.43
N ARG A 90 16.03 -29.48 15.88
CA ARG A 90 15.26 -29.88 17.06
C ARG A 90 13.82 -30.24 16.71
N GLY A 91 13.20 -31.08 17.53
CA GLY A 91 11.80 -31.45 17.36
C GLY A 91 10.87 -30.26 17.65
N LEU A 92 9.70 -30.23 17.00
CA LEU A 92 8.73 -29.12 17.08
C LEU A 92 8.10 -28.89 18.47
N SER A 93 8.32 -29.80 19.43
CA SER A 93 7.89 -29.67 20.82
C SER A 93 9.00 -29.17 21.75
N ASP A 94 10.20 -28.94 21.22
CA ASP A 94 11.31 -28.42 22.00
C ASP A 94 10.98 -26.99 22.49
N PRO A 95 11.25 -26.64 23.75
CA PRO A 95 10.95 -25.32 24.31
C PRO A 95 11.62 -24.14 23.59
N THR A 96 12.62 -24.39 22.73
CA THR A 96 13.24 -23.34 21.91
C THR A 96 12.38 -22.88 20.74
N PHE A 97 11.28 -23.58 20.43
CA PHE A 97 10.34 -23.15 19.42
C PHE A 97 9.37 -22.10 19.96
N THR A 98 9.28 -20.98 19.28
CA THR A 98 8.21 -20.00 19.46
C THR A 98 7.01 -20.44 18.65
N HIS A 99 5.85 -20.55 19.29
CA HIS A 99 4.56 -20.78 18.61
C HIS A 99 3.82 -19.46 18.44
N SER A 100 3.41 -19.17 17.21
CA SER A 100 2.59 -18.01 16.86
C SER A 100 1.43 -18.44 15.98
N VAL A 101 0.27 -17.79 16.13
CA VAL A 101 -0.87 -17.97 15.24
C VAL A 101 -1.03 -16.66 14.45
N GLN A 102 -0.87 -16.75 13.14
CA GLN A 102 -0.90 -15.57 12.27
C GLN A 102 -1.79 -15.82 11.06
N SER A 103 -2.42 -14.75 10.57
CA SER A 103 -3.14 -14.70 9.30
C SER A 103 -2.61 -13.52 8.49
N PHE A 104 -2.40 -13.72 7.20
CA PHE A 104 -1.85 -12.69 6.33
C PHE A 104 -2.87 -12.27 5.29
N SER A 105 -3.08 -10.97 5.12
CA SER A 105 -4.00 -10.46 4.10
C SER A 105 -3.42 -10.55 2.68
N GLY A 106 -2.12 -10.82 2.55
CA GLY A 106 -1.43 -10.93 1.26
C GLY A 106 -1.13 -9.56 0.65
N VAL A 107 -0.66 -8.60 1.45
CA VAL A 107 -0.44 -7.19 1.05
C VAL A 107 0.44 -7.02 -0.20
N GLY A 108 1.33 -7.96 -0.53
CA GLY A 108 2.12 -7.94 -1.76
C GLY A 108 1.29 -8.12 -3.06
N LEU A 109 0.05 -8.60 -2.95
CA LEU A 109 -0.90 -8.67 -4.07
C LEU A 109 -1.73 -7.39 -4.23
N ARG A 110 -1.69 -6.47 -3.25
CA ARG A 110 -2.51 -5.26 -3.24
C ARG A 110 -2.03 -4.29 -4.33
N PRO A 111 -2.90 -3.83 -5.24
CA PRO A 111 -2.55 -2.77 -6.17
C PRO A 111 -2.04 -1.51 -5.47
N TYR A 112 -1.05 -0.86 -6.09
CA TYR A 112 -0.51 0.41 -5.60
C TYR A 112 -1.55 1.53 -5.73
N ALA A 113 -1.46 2.52 -4.84
CA ALA A 113 -2.32 3.68 -4.91
C ALA A 113 -2.08 4.45 -6.22
N PRO A 114 -3.13 4.81 -6.99
CA PRO A 114 -3.00 5.70 -8.13
C PRO A 114 -2.33 7.03 -7.73
N VAL A 115 -1.75 7.74 -8.70
CA VAL A 115 -1.06 9.01 -8.46
C VAL A 115 -1.58 10.11 -9.37
N HIS A 116 -1.17 11.35 -9.11
CA HIS A 116 -1.56 12.52 -9.89
C HIS A 116 -3.08 12.69 -10.00
N LEU A 117 -3.81 12.45 -8.91
CA LEU A 117 -5.23 12.73 -8.85
C LEU A 117 -5.45 14.23 -9.09
N ARG A 118 -6.33 14.56 -10.03
CA ARG A 118 -6.64 15.93 -10.43
C ARG A 118 -8.13 16.06 -10.67
N SER A 119 -8.74 17.07 -10.06
CA SER A 119 -10.10 17.47 -10.35
C SER A 119 -10.14 18.67 -11.30
N LEU A 120 -11.15 18.71 -12.14
CA LEU A 120 -11.55 19.88 -12.92
C LEU A 120 -13.04 20.12 -12.70
N SER A 121 -13.40 21.33 -12.28
CA SER A 121 -14.80 21.73 -12.20
C SER A 121 -15.39 21.86 -13.60
N GLU A 122 -16.59 21.35 -13.79
CA GLU A 122 -17.31 21.41 -15.06
C GLU A 122 -18.26 22.60 -15.13
N ILE A 123 -18.54 23.04 -16.36
CA ILE A 123 -19.59 24.02 -16.64
C ILE A 123 -20.92 23.41 -16.20
N GLY A 124 -21.56 24.00 -15.18
CA GLY A 124 -22.80 23.48 -14.59
C GLY A 124 -22.67 22.93 -13.16
N GLY A 125 -21.47 22.95 -12.57
CA GLY A 125 -21.27 22.67 -11.13
C GLY A 125 -20.97 21.21 -10.79
N GLY A 126 -20.54 20.40 -11.77
CA GLY A 126 -20.00 19.06 -11.55
C GLY A 126 -18.47 19.06 -11.48
N MET A 127 -17.88 17.87 -11.42
CA MET A 127 -16.43 17.68 -11.42
C MET A 127 -16.02 16.46 -12.23
N THR A 128 -14.92 16.56 -12.96
CA THR A 128 -14.22 15.41 -13.54
C THR A 128 -12.92 15.14 -12.79
N LEU A 129 -12.66 13.88 -12.48
CA LEU A 129 -11.50 13.37 -11.76
C LEU A 129 -10.66 12.45 -12.65
N ASP A 130 -9.40 12.82 -12.88
CA ASP A 130 -8.38 12.04 -13.58
C ASP A 130 -7.33 11.49 -12.60
N ARG A 131 -6.66 10.39 -12.97
CA ARG A 131 -5.61 9.69 -12.21
C ARG A 131 -4.65 8.95 -13.12
N VAL A 132 -3.45 8.68 -12.63
CA VAL A 132 -2.45 7.84 -13.29
C VAL A 132 -2.27 6.54 -12.53
N ARG A 133 -2.40 5.40 -13.23
CA ARG A 133 -2.17 4.07 -12.67
C ARG A 133 -0.71 3.84 -12.32
N ARG A 134 -0.46 3.10 -11.24
CA ARG A 134 0.85 2.52 -10.93
C ARG A 134 0.81 1.02 -11.14
N THR A 135 1.81 0.46 -11.82
CA THR A 135 1.98 -0.99 -11.90
C THR A 135 2.95 -1.50 -10.83
N ARG A 136 2.69 -2.71 -10.33
CA ARG A 136 3.57 -3.46 -9.42
C ARG A 136 4.28 -4.63 -10.11
N LEU A 137 3.83 -5.00 -11.32
CA LEU A 137 4.34 -6.13 -12.09
C LEU A 137 4.92 -5.61 -13.40
N ASP A 138 6.17 -5.98 -13.67
CA ASP A 138 6.87 -5.74 -14.95
C ASP A 138 6.82 -4.29 -15.44
N GLY A 139 6.93 -3.33 -14.51
CA GLY A 139 6.80 -1.90 -14.79
C GLY A 139 8.06 -1.21 -15.33
N ASP A 140 9.20 -1.89 -15.30
CA ASP A 140 10.51 -1.31 -15.64
C ASP A 140 10.85 -1.42 -17.13
N GLY A 141 9.95 -2.01 -17.94
CA GLY A 141 10.12 -2.15 -19.38
C GLY A 141 9.84 -0.85 -20.13
N TRP A 142 10.73 -0.50 -21.06
CA TRP A 142 10.61 0.71 -21.90
C TRP A 142 10.07 0.43 -23.31
N GLU A 143 9.87 -0.84 -23.65
CA GLU A 143 9.47 -1.26 -25.00
C GLU A 143 7.98 -1.04 -25.28
N ALA A 144 7.14 -1.15 -24.25
CA ALA A 144 5.71 -0.94 -24.35
C ALA A 144 5.35 0.54 -24.15
N ALA A 145 4.33 1.02 -24.88
CA ALA A 145 3.84 2.40 -24.74
C ALA A 145 3.25 2.69 -23.34
N ASN A 146 2.69 1.67 -22.68
CA ASN A 146 2.18 1.74 -21.31
C ASN A 146 2.68 0.52 -20.52
N PRO A 147 3.04 0.70 -19.23
CA PRO A 147 3.37 -0.43 -18.37
C PRO A 147 2.21 -1.43 -18.28
N PRO A 148 2.47 -2.73 -18.05
CA PRO A 148 1.43 -3.74 -17.91
C PRO A 148 0.40 -3.39 -16.83
N ILE A 149 -0.85 -3.84 -16.99
CA ILE A 149 -1.92 -3.59 -16.00
C ILE A 149 -1.63 -4.30 -14.68
N GLY A 150 -1.15 -5.55 -14.77
CA GLY A 150 -0.88 -6.40 -13.62
C GLY A 150 -2.13 -6.99 -12.95
N GLU A 151 -3.32 -6.65 -13.47
CA GLU A 151 -4.64 -7.11 -13.03
C GLU A 151 -5.48 -7.47 -14.26
N ASP A 152 -6.58 -8.21 -14.07
CA ASP A 152 -7.41 -8.72 -15.18
C ASP A 152 -8.05 -7.58 -16.00
N ASN A 153 -8.49 -6.52 -15.31
CA ASN A 153 -9.07 -5.32 -15.91
C ASN A 153 -8.54 -4.06 -15.22
N GLU A 154 -8.56 -2.93 -15.92
CA GLU A 154 -8.36 -1.63 -15.29
C GLU A 154 -9.70 -1.13 -14.74
N THR A 155 -9.91 -1.30 -13.43
CA THR A 155 -11.13 -0.87 -12.73
C THR A 155 -10.74 -0.23 -11.41
N TYR A 156 -11.46 0.82 -11.04
CA TYR A 156 -11.19 1.61 -9.85
C TYR A 156 -12.42 1.69 -8.96
N LEU A 157 -12.23 1.55 -7.66
CA LEU A 157 -13.21 1.96 -6.66
C LEU A 157 -12.98 3.45 -6.36
N VAL A 158 -14.00 4.26 -6.58
CA VAL A 158 -14.02 5.68 -6.21
C VAL A 158 -14.98 5.87 -5.05
N ARG A 159 -14.52 6.53 -3.99
CA ARG A 159 -15.33 6.87 -2.82
C ARG A 159 -15.27 8.36 -2.53
N VAL A 160 -16.41 8.99 -2.35
CA VAL A 160 -16.52 10.35 -1.80
C VAL A 160 -16.80 10.21 -0.31
N ARG A 161 -16.03 10.89 0.54
CA ARG A 161 -16.14 10.78 1.99
C ARG A 161 -16.24 12.13 2.68
N SER A 162 -17.14 12.20 3.65
CA SER A 162 -17.18 13.24 4.67
C SER A 162 -16.68 12.68 6.00
N GLY A 163 -15.43 13.01 6.36
CA GLY A 163 -14.76 12.35 7.48
C GLY A 163 -14.70 10.83 7.31
N VAL A 164 -15.40 10.10 8.18
CA VAL A 164 -15.49 8.62 8.15
C VAL A 164 -16.70 8.11 7.35
N GLN A 165 -17.65 8.98 7.00
CA GLN A 165 -18.85 8.61 6.26
C GLN A 165 -18.54 8.52 4.77
N ILE A 166 -18.99 7.44 4.12
CA ILE A 166 -19.00 7.32 2.67
C ILE A 166 -20.29 7.96 2.15
N LEU A 167 -20.16 9.05 1.38
CA LEU A 167 -21.28 9.72 0.71
C LEU A 167 -21.63 9.01 -0.60
N ARG A 168 -20.59 8.57 -1.34
CA ARG A 168 -20.72 7.82 -2.59
C ARG A 168 -19.64 6.75 -2.69
N GLU A 169 -20.01 5.62 -3.26
CA GLU A 169 -19.10 4.55 -3.68
C GLU A 169 -19.50 4.09 -5.08
N THR A 170 -18.54 4.04 -6.00
CA THR A 170 -18.79 3.61 -7.38
C THR A 170 -17.56 2.95 -7.99
N GLU A 171 -17.79 1.99 -8.89
CA GLU A 171 -16.75 1.38 -9.70
C GLU A 171 -16.66 2.04 -11.07
N VAL A 172 -15.43 2.33 -11.51
CA VAL A 172 -15.15 3.04 -12.76
C VAL A 172 -14.13 2.24 -13.56
N GLY A 173 -14.52 1.82 -14.77
CA GLY A 173 -13.65 1.06 -15.69
C GLY A 173 -12.74 1.93 -16.57
N GLN A 174 -12.59 3.21 -16.23
CA GLN A 174 -11.77 4.19 -16.95
C GLN A 174 -10.99 5.03 -15.92
N PRO A 175 -9.82 5.60 -16.30
CA PRO A 175 -9.04 6.46 -15.40
C PRO A 175 -9.73 7.79 -15.10
N VAL A 176 -10.77 8.13 -15.84
CA VAL A 176 -11.58 9.34 -15.67
C VAL A 176 -12.93 9.00 -15.05
N TRP A 177 -13.35 9.78 -14.05
CA TRP A 177 -14.68 9.70 -13.46
C TRP A 177 -15.32 11.09 -13.40
N THR A 178 -16.57 11.20 -13.86
CA THR A 178 -17.36 12.42 -13.76
C THR A 178 -18.35 12.28 -12.62
N TYR A 179 -18.35 13.26 -11.73
CA TYR A 179 -19.30 13.41 -10.64
C TYR A 179 -20.23 14.57 -10.97
N ALA A 180 -21.44 14.25 -11.40
CA ALA A 180 -22.35 15.25 -11.94
C ALA A 180 -22.88 16.18 -10.84
N ALA A 181 -23.20 17.43 -11.19
CA ALA A 181 -23.71 18.44 -10.24
C ALA A 181 -24.94 17.95 -9.45
N GLY A 182 -25.87 17.24 -10.12
CA GLY A 182 -27.05 16.68 -9.48
C GLY A 182 -26.72 15.58 -8.48
N GLU A 183 -25.70 14.76 -8.77
CA GLU A 183 -25.23 13.71 -7.87
C GLU A 183 -24.54 14.32 -6.65
N MET A 184 -23.68 15.30 -6.85
CA MET A 184 -23.02 16.06 -5.78
C MET A 184 -24.03 16.70 -4.83
N ALA A 185 -25.12 17.28 -5.39
CA ALA A 185 -26.18 17.88 -4.61
C ALA A 185 -27.00 16.85 -3.80
N VAL A 186 -27.27 15.67 -4.38
CA VAL A 186 -27.96 14.58 -3.68
C VAL A 186 -27.11 14.02 -2.55
N ASP A 187 -25.81 13.86 -2.79
CA ASP A 187 -24.86 13.31 -1.82
C ASP A 187 -24.47 14.33 -0.74
N GLY A 188 -24.80 15.61 -0.96
CA GLY A 188 -24.61 16.69 0.02
C GLY A 188 -23.15 17.03 0.28
N VAL A 189 -22.30 16.95 -0.75
CA VAL A 189 -20.86 17.23 -0.61
C VAL A 189 -20.60 18.66 -0.15
N SER A 190 -19.52 18.83 0.61
CA SER A 190 -19.13 20.06 1.25
C SER A 190 -17.61 20.25 1.29
N ALA A 191 -17.18 21.48 1.52
CA ALA A 191 -15.76 21.80 1.62
C ALA A 191 -15.07 20.96 2.72
N GLY A 192 -13.95 20.31 2.36
CA GLY A 192 -13.20 19.40 3.22
C GLY A 192 -13.60 17.92 3.07
N ASP A 193 -14.65 17.60 2.32
CA ASP A 193 -14.90 16.24 1.88
C ASP A 193 -13.81 15.79 0.89
N VAL A 194 -13.43 14.52 0.94
CA VAL A 194 -12.32 13.97 0.18
C VAL A 194 -12.79 12.88 -0.76
N VAL A 195 -11.98 12.61 -1.78
CA VAL A 195 -12.21 11.49 -2.69
C VAL A 195 -11.04 10.51 -2.59
N ASP A 196 -11.38 9.25 -2.37
CA ASP A 196 -10.46 8.13 -2.42
C ASP A 196 -10.59 7.39 -3.75
N VAL A 197 -9.46 7.02 -4.32
CA VAL A 197 -9.43 6.14 -5.50
C VAL A 197 -8.46 4.98 -5.29
N ALA A 198 -8.94 3.76 -5.50
CA ALA A 198 -8.14 2.54 -5.41
C ALA A 198 -8.36 1.68 -6.66
N GLN A 199 -7.28 1.17 -7.26
CA GLN A 199 -7.42 0.16 -8.33
C GLN A 199 -7.90 -1.16 -7.72
N ILE A 200 -8.84 -1.83 -8.37
CA ILE A 200 -9.39 -3.11 -7.93
C ILE A 200 -8.57 -4.25 -8.54
N SER A 201 -8.23 -5.23 -7.70
CA SER A 201 -7.70 -6.53 -8.11
C SER A 201 -8.76 -7.60 -7.91
N ALA A 202 -8.96 -8.47 -8.90
CA ALA A 202 -9.81 -9.66 -8.73
C ALA A 202 -9.24 -10.60 -7.65
N ARG A 203 -7.93 -10.58 -7.42
CA ARG A 203 -7.26 -11.42 -6.42
C ARG A 203 -7.32 -10.80 -5.05
N PHE A 204 -7.06 -9.50 -4.91
CA PHE A 204 -6.94 -8.85 -3.60
C PHE A 204 -8.21 -8.14 -3.12
N GLY A 205 -9.01 -7.60 -4.05
CA GLY A 205 -10.02 -6.57 -3.80
C GLY A 205 -9.49 -5.16 -4.11
N PRO A 206 -10.12 -4.10 -3.57
CA PRO A 206 -9.63 -2.74 -3.69
C PRO A 206 -8.20 -2.62 -3.16
N GLY A 207 -7.36 -1.99 -3.96
CA GLY A 207 -5.97 -1.69 -3.65
C GLY A 207 -5.83 -0.62 -2.58
N LYS A 208 -4.62 -0.09 -2.46
CA LYS A 208 -4.38 1.05 -1.60
C LYS A 208 -5.07 2.29 -2.20
N ALA A 209 -5.80 3.04 -1.38
CA ALA A 209 -6.43 4.28 -1.82
C ALA A 209 -5.42 5.42 -1.91
N ALA A 210 -5.55 6.21 -2.96
CA ALA A 210 -5.04 7.57 -3.00
C ALA A 210 -6.18 8.52 -2.61
N THR A 211 -5.93 9.37 -1.62
CA THR A 211 -6.90 10.36 -1.12
C THR A 211 -6.51 11.74 -1.61
N PHE A 212 -7.47 12.52 -2.08
CA PHE A 212 -7.28 13.94 -2.37
C PHE A 212 -8.52 14.75 -1.96
N ASP A 213 -8.30 16.02 -1.62
CA ASP A 213 -9.36 17.00 -1.40
C ASP A 213 -9.59 17.75 -2.74
N PRO A 214 -10.76 17.58 -3.39
CA PRO A 214 -11.08 18.26 -4.64
C PRO A 214 -11.44 19.74 -4.47
N GLY A 215 -11.71 20.22 -3.25
CA GLY A 215 -12.21 21.57 -3.00
C GLY A 215 -13.66 21.78 -3.46
N PHE A 216 -14.57 20.88 -3.05
CA PHE A 216 -16.01 20.96 -3.33
C PHE A 216 -16.64 22.32 -2.98
#